data_AF-A0A4R8MK36-F1
#
_entry.id   AF-A0A4R8MK36-F1
#
_cell.length_a   1.000
_cell.length_b   1.000
_cell.length_c   1.000
_cell.angle_alpha   90.00
_cell.angle_beta   90.00
_cell.angle_gamma   90.00
#
_symmetry.space_group_name_H-M   'P 1'
#
loop_
_entity.id
_entity.type
_entity.pdbx_description
1 polymer ?
#
loop_
_entity_poly.entity_id
_entity_poly.type
_entity_poly.pdbx_seq_one_letter_code
_entity_poly.pdbx_strand_id
1 'polypeptide(L)'
;MKLVRFLFLLWILSTGISCSDQDKNRTNITNRFEFFRDPTGQLSLEEVEKQTSWQNIQEDSLSFHFTKDIIWLRTSLKDPAFFPEKIISLEWKALDNAILFLPDETSYLSFQTGDSFPKSTWAVPEALDPSFKIPQGIRTKKKYIYLRLQSISLISFPIFSMDENAFHNKIVLETAVIYLILGFCAVMFLISLFYLVAFRLYEFFYYAVYILTTTLWFNTQFGNSFHSLWPNSTWWQSRSNLFFLALGIAASFQFVRMFLNTKQRTPWVDRGLTSFAFVGLISAFCIPFTETNMLFSRIINLIYLISVPIILLTGIRIYWMGDKKIKFFLFCWGSYLCSGYVSIFYYLGIIPYSLPILYGSIFIFPIDLFFLLFNLLQKYKDLDWERNEILHKFLTINNSKDKRYTKSKLESVNTVEFLVRLEKWMSKTKPYLDETLDLEKTSSAIGLNLQQTSELINSQLGMSFRAYLNSYRIKEAKEMLKNKPDFSVIAIAFATGFGSKSAFNAEFKKSTGLTPGEYRKKTEST
;
A
#
# COMPACT_ATOMS: atom_id res chain seq x y z
N MET A 1 -17.19 12.77 -11.24
CA MET A 1 -17.36 11.76 -12.32
C MET A 1 -16.89 12.24 -13.69
N LYS A 2 -17.21 13.46 -14.14
CA LYS A 2 -16.73 14.00 -15.42
C LYS A 2 -15.19 14.11 -15.49
N LEU A 3 -14.54 14.54 -14.42
CA LEU A 3 -13.07 14.65 -14.34
C LEU A 3 -12.36 13.29 -14.44
N VAL A 4 -12.91 12.24 -13.82
CA VAL A 4 -12.33 10.89 -13.86
C VAL A 4 -12.53 10.25 -15.23
N ARG A 5 -13.70 10.45 -15.87
CA ARG A 5 -13.89 10.06 -17.27
C ARG A 5 -12.97 10.84 -18.21
N PHE A 6 -12.75 12.13 -17.96
CA PHE A 6 -11.83 12.96 -18.73
C PHE A 6 -10.38 12.51 -18.57
N LEU A 7 -9.94 12.16 -17.36
CA LEU A 7 -8.60 11.61 -17.09
C LEU A 7 -8.43 10.19 -17.65
N PHE A 8 -9.47 9.35 -17.62
CA PHE A 8 -9.45 8.01 -18.21
C PHE A 8 -9.48 8.05 -19.74
N LEU A 9 -10.23 8.99 -20.33
CA LEU A 9 -10.18 9.28 -21.77
C LEU A 9 -8.84 9.88 -22.17
N LEU A 10 -8.23 10.76 -21.36
CA LEU A 10 -6.87 11.25 -21.56
C LEU A 10 -5.84 10.13 -21.46
N TRP A 11 -6.03 9.14 -20.59
CA TRP A 11 -5.16 7.96 -20.46
C TRP A 11 -5.30 7.00 -21.65
N ILE A 12 -6.53 6.78 -22.14
CA ILE A 12 -6.78 6.01 -23.38
C ILE A 12 -6.24 6.77 -24.61
N LEU A 13 -6.38 8.09 -24.66
CA LEU A 13 -5.87 8.93 -25.73
C LEU A 13 -4.33 9.07 -25.66
N SER A 14 -3.72 9.05 -24.48
CA SER A 14 -2.26 9.07 -24.32
C SER A 14 -1.61 7.71 -24.60
N THR A 15 -2.35 6.61 -24.46
CA THR A 15 -1.90 5.27 -24.86
C THR A 15 -2.19 4.97 -26.33
N GLY A 16 -3.13 5.71 -26.94
CA GLY A 16 -3.46 5.66 -28.37
C GLY A 16 -2.62 6.60 -29.26
N ILE A 17 -1.77 7.46 -28.69
CA ILE A 17 -0.68 8.06 -29.46
C ILE A 17 0.34 6.94 -29.66
N SER A 18 0.24 6.31 -30.83
CA SER A 18 1.33 5.59 -31.44
C SER A 18 2.63 6.36 -31.16
N CYS A 19 3.51 5.77 -30.37
CA CYS A 19 4.92 6.13 -30.43
C CYS A 19 5.43 5.61 -31.78
N SER A 20 4.98 6.27 -32.86
CA SER A 20 5.39 6.07 -34.24
C SER A 20 6.59 6.95 -34.58
N ASP A 21 7.17 7.63 -33.60
CA ASP A 21 8.48 8.22 -33.79
C ASP A 21 9.48 7.06 -33.72
N GLN A 22 9.85 6.58 -34.91
CA GLN A 22 11.23 6.18 -35.16
C GLN A 22 12.09 7.37 -34.73
N ASP A 23 12.41 7.44 -33.44
CA ASP A 23 13.49 8.26 -32.95
C ASP A 23 14.70 7.79 -33.75
N LYS A 24 15.31 8.66 -34.56
CA LYS A 24 16.41 8.26 -35.49
C LYS A 24 17.53 7.52 -34.75
N ASN A 25 17.61 7.73 -33.44
CA ASN A 25 18.62 7.20 -32.55
C ASN A 25 18.15 5.95 -31.78
N ARG A 26 16.91 5.45 -31.97
CA ARG A 26 16.36 4.21 -31.40
C ARG A 26 15.54 3.46 -32.44
N THR A 27 16.09 2.35 -32.95
CA THR A 27 15.45 1.53 -33.99
C THR A 27 15.14 0.14 -33.47
N ASN A 28 13.91 -0.34 -33.70
CA ASN A 28 13.59 -1.75 -33.46
C ASN A 28 14.25 -2.61 -34.54
N ILE A 29 15.01 -3.61 -34.13
CA ILE A 29 15.81 -4.48 -35.01
C ILE A 29 15.40 -5.94 -34.89
N THR A 30 14.31 -6.23 -34.19
CA THR A 30 13.89 -7.61 -33.88
C THR A 30 13.68 -8.43 -35.14
N ASN A 31 13.01 -7.85 -36.13
CA ASN A 31 12.74 -8.47 -37.44
C ASN A 31 13.99 -8.62 -38.34
N ARG A 32 15.15 -8.09 -37.92
CA ARG A 32 16.42 -8.23 -38.63
C ARG A 32 17.20 -9.47 -38.19
N PHE A 33 16.68 -10.19 -37.20
CA PHE A 33 17.25 -11.45 -36.74
C PHE A 33 16.55 -12.65 -37.38
N GLU A 34 17.37 -13.65 -37.68
CA GLU A 34 16.93 -15.02 -37.89
C GLU A 34 17.15 -15.80 -36.59
N PHE A 35 16.34 -16.83 -36.34
CA PHE A 35 16.48 -17.67 -35.17
C PHE A 35 16.65 -19.16 -35.51
N PHE A 36 17.30 -19.85 -34.59
CA PHE A 36 17.43 -21.30 -34.54
C PHE A 36 17.19 -21.75 -33.10
N ARG A 37 16.36 -22.78 -32.91
CA ARG A 37 16.10 -23.35 -31.59
C ARG A 37 17.00 -24.56 -31.40
N ASP A 38 17.71 -24.60 -30.28
CA ASP A 38 18.49 -25.75 -29.83
C ASP A 38 17.80 -26.38 -28.60
N PRO A 39 17.00 -27.44 -28.80
CA PRO A 39 16.35 -28.16 -27.70
C PRO A 39 17.32 -28.97 -26.83
N THR A 40 18.50 -29.31 -27.37
CA THR A 40 19.52 -30.10 -26.64
C THR A 40 20.31 -29.24 -25.67
N GLY A 41 20.50 -27.97 -26.04
CA GLY A 41 21.24 -26.98 -25.28
C GLY A 41 22.76 -27.20 -25.25
N GLN A 42 23.27 -28.13 -26.05
CA GLN A 42 24.67 -28.57 -26.03
C GLN A 42 25.48 -28.08 -27.23
N LEU A 43 24.83 -27.44 -28.22
CA LEU A 43 25.51 -27.03 -29.44
C LEU A 43 26.50 -25.89 -29.15
N SER A 44 27.73 -26.09 -29.61
CA SER A 44 28.76 -25.07 -29.64
C SER A 44 28.49 -24.06 -30.75
N LEU A 45 29.08 -22.86 -30.65
CA LEU A 45 28.93 -21.83 -31.67
C LEU A 45 29.37 -22.31 -33.06
N GLU A 46 30.44 -23.11 -33.14
CA GLU A 46 30.94 -23.68 -34.41
C GLU A 46 29.96 -24.66 -35.06
N GLU A 47 29.19 -25.39 -34.26
CA GLU A 47 28.14 -26.29 -34.74
C GLU A 47 26.89 -25.51 -35.17
N VAL A 48 26.58 -24.42 -34.46
CA VAL A 48 25.48 -23.49 -34.80
C VAL A 48 25.76 -22.75 -36.11
N GLU A 49 27.02 -22.35 -36.36
CA GLU A 49 27.43 -21.74 -37.64
C GLU A 49 27.13 -22.63 -38.85
N LYS A 50 27.19 -23.96 -38.68
CA LYS A 50 26.95 -24.95 -39.74
C LYS A 50 25.46 -25.25 -39.97
N GLN A 51 24.57 -24.78 -39.09
CA GLN A 51 23.14 -25.02 -39.24
C GLN A 51 22.56 -24.24 -40.42
N THR A 52 21.70 -24.90 -41.20
CA THR A 52 21.04 -24.31 -42.37
C THR A 52 19.58 -23.90 -42.10
N SER A 53 18.94 -24.46 -41.07
CA SER A 53 17.51 -24.30 -40.79
C SER A 53 17.20 -23.06 -39.94
N TRP A 54 17.59 -21.88 -40.42
CA TRP A 54 17.29 -20.62 -39.74
C TRP A 54 15.94 -20.05 -40.20
N GLN A 55 15.16 -19.52 -39.25
CA GLN A 55 13.84 -18.95 -39.51
C GLN A 55 13.84 -17.44 -39.29
N ASN A 56 13.20 -16.68 -40.17
CA ASN A 56 13.10 -15.23 -40.02
C ASN A 56 12.10 -14.84 -38.93
N ILE A 57 12.41 -13.80 -38.16
CA ILE A 57 11.46 -13.17 -37.26
C ILE A 57 10.68 -12.11 -38.04
N GLN A 58 9.37 -12.26 -38.17
CA GLN A 58 8.52 -11.32 -38.91
C GLN A 58 7.92 -10.21 -38.03
N GLU A 59 7.88 -10.44 -36.72
CA GLU A 59 7.27 -9.53 -35.75
C GLU A 59 8.28 -8.51 -35.19
N ASP A 60 7.76 -7.42 -34.62
CA ASP A 60 8.55 -6.39 -33.95
C ASP A 60 8.98 -6.78 -32.52
N SER A 61 8.66 -8.01 -32.08
CA SER A 61 9.08 -8.57 -30.80
C SER A 61 9.36 -10.06 -30.91
N LEU A 62 10.22 -10.59 -30.06
CA LEU A 62 10.37 -12.03 -29.90
C LEU A 62 9.07 -12.62 -29.31
N SER A 63 8.75 -13.84 -29.71
CA SER A 63 7.52 -14.55 -29.32
C SER A 63 7.81 -16.04 -29.12
N PHE A 64 8.81 -16.36 -28.29
CA PHE A 64 9.20 -17.75 -27.96
C PHE A 64 8.53 -18.29 -26.69
N HIS A 65 7.86 -17.41 -25.94
CA HIS A 65 7.13 -17.72 -24.71
C HIS A 65 8.02 -18.39 -23.66
N PHE A 66 7.46 -19.23 -22.80
CA PHE A 66 8.23 -20.05 -21.86
C PHE A 66 8.76 -21.29 -22.58
N THR A 67 10.08 -21.43 -22.66
CA THR A 67 10.74 -22.59 -23.26
C THR A 67 11.98 -22.99 -22.46
N LYS A 68 12.38 -24.26 -22.57
CA LYS A 68 13.67 -24.74 -22.07
C LYS A 68 14.76 -24.71 -23.15
N ASP A 69 14.36 -24.52 -24.41
CA ASP A 69 15.26 -24.50 -25.55
C ASP A 69 16.20 -23.29 -25.46
N ILE A 70 17.43 -23.46 -25.92
CA ILE A 70 18.31 -22.33 -26.18
C ILE A 70 17.89 -21.70 -27.50
N ILE A 71 17.69 -20.39 -27.49
CA ILE A 71 17.35 -19.65 -28.69
C ILE A 71 18.61 -18.96 -29.20
N TRP A 72 19.07 -19.37 -30.38
CA TRP A 72 20.14 -18.71 -31.10
C TRP A 72 19.53 -17.71 -32.08
N LEU A 73 19.97 -16.47 -32.01
CA LEU A 73 19.65 -15.42 -32.97
C LEU A 73 20.90 -15.10 -33.78
N ARG A 74 20.74 -14.82 -35.07
CA ARG A 74 21.83 -14.30 -35.91
C ARG A 74 21.36 -13.17 -36.80
N THR A 75 22.29 -12.29 -37.15
CA THR A 75 22.04 -11.20 -38.09
C THR A 75 23.32 -10.79 -38.81
N SER A 76 23.17 -10.06 -39.91
CA SER A 76 24.28 -9.63 -40.76
C SER A 76 25.11 -8.54 -40.08
N LEU A 77 26.43 -8.72 -40.02
CA LEU A 77 27.37 -7.70 -39.51
C LEU A 77 27.34 -6.40 -40.33
N LYS A 78 26.86 -6.46 -41.58
CA LYS A 78 26.74 -5.27 -42.46
C LYS A 78 25.57 -4.37 -42.11
N ASP A 79 24.68 -4.80 -41.23
CA ASP A 79 23.52 -4.02 -40.86
C ASP A 79 23.94 -2.79 -40.03
N PRO A 80 23.55 -1.56 -40.43
CA PRO A 80 23.86 -0.32 -39.72
C PRO A 80 23.46 -0.29 -38.24
N ALA A 81 22.50 -1.13 -37.83
CA ALA A 81 22.11 -1.30 -36.43
C ALA A 81 23.25 -1.82 -35.53
N PHE A 82 24.27 -2.45 -36.11
CA PHE A 82 25.41 -3.04 -35.39
C PHE A 82 26.72 -2.31 -35.71
N PHE A 83 26.64 -1.06 -36.14
CA PHE A 83 27.83 -0.22 -36.27
C PHE A 83 28.45 0.06 -34.89
N PRO A 84 29.77 0.36 -34.84
CA PRO A 84 30.45 0.69 -33.59
C PRO A 84 29.71 1.77 -32.80
N GLU A 85 29.81 1.69 -31.46
CA GLU A 85 29.18 2.63 -30.51
C GLU A 85 27.66 2.50 -30.37
N LYS A 86 26.99 1.72 -31.22
CA LYS A 86 25.60 1.33 -30.98
C LYS A 86 25.49 0.42 -29.76
N ILE A 87 24.38 0.56 -29.05
CA ILE A 87 23.99 -0.28 -27.92
C ILE A 87 22.78 -1.10 -28.35
N ILE A 88 22.92 -2.43 -28.22
CA ILE A 88 21.85 -3.40 -28.45
C ILE A 88 21.20 -3.70 -27.11
N SER A 89 19.96 -3.27 -26.93
CA SER A 89 19.18 -3.46 -25.70
C SER A 89 18.12 -4.55 -25.91
N LEU A 90 18.11 -5.54 -25.03
CA LEU A 90 17.06 -6.56 -24.93
C LEU A 90 16.05 -6.07 -23.90
N GLU A 91 14.86 -5.62 -24.33
CA GLU A 91 13.86 -4.93 -23.50
C GLU A 91 13.12 -5.85 -22.50
N TRP A 92 13.86 -6.71 -21.81
CA TRP A 92 13.36 -7.64 -20.79
C TRP A 92 14.33 -7.74 -19.62
N LYS A 93 13.94 -7.16 -18.49
CA LYS A 93 14.80 -7.00 -17.30
C LYS A 93 15.06 -8.30 -16.54
N ALA A 94 14.18 -9.28 -16.68
CA ALA A 94 14.24 -10.58 -15.99
C ALA A 94 14.76 -11.69 -16.91
N LEU A 95 15.62 -11.37 -17.88
CA LEU A 95 16.24 -12.36 -18.76
C LEU A 95 17.44 -12.98 -18.03
N ASP A 96 17.45 -14.31 -17.93
CA ASP A 96 18.43 -15.01 -17.12
C ASP A 96 19.84 -14.94 -17.72
N ASN A 97 19.98 -15.30 -19.00
CA ASN A 97 21.27 -15.41 -19.69
C ASN A 97 21.16 -14.97 -21.16
N ALA A 98 21.96 -13.98 -21.53
CA ALA A 98 22.21 -13.60 -22.91
C ALA A 98 23.70 -13.41 -23.18
N ILE A 99 24.20 -14.06 -24.25
CA ILE A 99 25.60 -13.98 -24.68
C ILE A 99 25.66 -13.54 -26.14
N LEU A 100 26.32 -12.41 -26.38
CA LEU A 100 26.60 -11.89 -27.71
C LEU A 100 27.98 -12.38 -28.17
N PHE A 101 28.05 -12.95 -29.36
CA PHE A 101 29.28 -13.37 -30.03
C PHE A 101 29.57 -12.45 -31.21
N LEU A 102 30.59 -11.62 -31.08
CA LEU A 102 31.07 -10.72 -32.11
C LEU A 102 32.31 -11.31 -32.80
N PRO A 103 32.35 -11.38 -34.13
CA PRO A 103 33.47 -11.99 -34.83
C PRO A 103 34.74 -11.13 -34.74
N ASP A 104 35.89 -11.75 -34.49
CA ASP A 104 37.20 -11.10 -34.39
C ASP A 104 38.26 -11.92 -35.12
N GLU A 105 38.87 -11.36 -36.18
CA GLU A 105 39.82 -12.00 -37.13
C GLU A 105 39.48 -13.45 -37.53
N THR A 106 39.72 -14.44 -36.66
CA THR A 106 39.42 -15.87 -36.83
C THR A 106 38.53 -16.49 -35.74
N SER A 107 38.24 -15.77 -34.65
CA SER A 107 37.49 -16.22 -33.46
C SER A 107 36.24 -15.37 -33.18
N TYR A 108 35.62 -15.54 -32.01
CA TYR A 108 34.51 -14.71 -31.54
C TYR A 108 34.82 -14.15 -30.15
N LEU A 109 34.65 -12.85 -29.99
CA LEU A 109 34.57 -12.20 -28.68
C LEU A 109 33.18 -12.44 -28.09
N SER A 110 33.12 -12.91 -26.85
CA SER A 110 31.87 -13.13 -26.14
C SER A 110 31.64 -12.05 -25.09
N PHE A 111 30.43 -11.50 -25.09
CA PHE A 111 29.94 -10.55 -24.09
C PHE A 111 28.73 -11.15 -23.43
N GLN A 112 28.64 -11.09 -22.10
CA GLN A 112 27.58 -11.72 -21.33
C GLN A 112 26.75 -10.70 -20.56
N THR A 113 25.49 -11.01 -20.34
CA THR A 113 24.55 -10.20 -19.56
C THR A 113 23.34 -11.05 -19.15
N GLY A 114 22.54 -10.56 -18.21
CA GLY A 114 21.39 -11.28 -17.66
C GLY A 114 21.49 -11.46 -16.15
N ASP A 115 20.37 -11.69 -15.48
CA ASP A 115 20.31 -11.67 -14.02
C ASP A 115 20.92 -12.92 -13.34
N SER A 116 21.34 -13.91 -14.12
CA SER A 116 22.19 -15.02 -13.68
C SER A 116 23.65 -14.61 -13.48
N PHE A 117 24.06 -13.43 -13.97
CA PHE A 117 25.40 -12.88 -13.83
C PHE A 117 25.41 -11.64 -12.92
N PRO A 118 26.44 -11.45 -12.08
CA PRO A 118 26.63 -10.20 -11.34
C PRO A 118 26.65 -8.99 -12.29
N LYS A 119 26.07 -7.86 -11.86
CA LYS A 119 26.02 -6.63 -12.68
C LYS A 119 27.39 -6.16 -13.15
N SER A 120 28.43 -6.33 -12.33
CA SER A 120 29.80 -5.94 -12.68
C SER A 120 30.38 -6.70 -13.88
N THR A 121 29.84 -7.88 -14.21
CA THR A 121 30.28 -8.68 -15.36
C THR A 121 29.39 -8.52 -16.58
N TRP A 122 28.35 -7.68 -16.50
CA TRP A 122 27.51 -7.38 -17.66
C TRP A 122 28.30 -6.59 -18.69
N ALA A 123 27.99 -6.78 -19.97
CA ALA A 123 28.58 -6.02 -21.06
C ALA A 123 28.34 -4.50 -20.92
N VAL A 124 27.21 -4.11 -20.31
CA VAL A 124 26.89 -2.73 -19.93
C VAL A 124 26.38 -2.73 -18.48
N PRO A 125 27.26 -2.55 -17.46
CA PRO A 125 26.89 -2.67 -16.05
C PRO A 125 25.81 -1.69 -15.56
N GLU A 126 25.76 -0.50 -16.14
CA GLU A 126 24.79 0.55 -15.83
C GLU A 126 23.39 0.30 -16.42
N ALA A 127 23.26 -0.65 -17.34
CA ALA A 127 21.99 -0.98 -17.96
C ALA A 127 20.99 -1.55 -16.95
N LEU A 128 19.71 -1.18 -17.03
CA LEU A 128 18.65 -1.80 -16.23
C LEU A 128 18.20 -3.14 -16.83
N ASP A 129 18.13 -3.20 -18.15
CA ASP A 129 17.88 -4.40 -18.95
C ASP A 129 19.15 -4.91 -19.64
N PRO A 130 19.25 -6.21 -19.97
CA PRO A 130 20.43 -6.76 -20.62
C PRO A 130 20.77 -6.06 -21.93
N SER A 131 21.98 -5.52 -22.02
CA SER A 131 22.41 -4.68 -23.13
C SER A 131 23.87 -4.97 -23.49
N PHE A 132 24.21 -4.73 -24.76
CA PHE A 132 25.56 -4.91 -25.30
C PHE A 132 26.02 -3.65 -26.03
N LYS A 133 27.24 -3.17 -25.73
CA LYS A 133 27.90 -2.11 -26.50
C LYS A 133 28.73 -2.72 -27.61
N ILE A 134 28.53 -2.27 -28.86
CA ILE A 134 29.33 -2.75 -29.99
C ILE A 134 30.71 -2.07 -29.96
N PRO A 135 31.82 -2.82 -29.83
CA PRO A 135 33.16 -2.28 -29.80
C PRO A 135 33.59 -1.72 -31.15
N GLN A 136 34.52 -0.76 -31.13
CA GLN A 136 35.19 -0.28 -32.33
C GLN A 136 36.17 -1.33 -32.88
N GLY A 137 36.47 -1.25 -34.18
CA GLY A 137 37.59 -2.00 -34.78
C GLY A 137 37.28 -3.45 -35.17
N ILE A 138 36.01 -3.85 -35.27
CA ILE A 138 35.61 -5.19 -35.75
C ILE A 138 36.12 -5.38 -37.19
N ARG A 139 37.18 -6.18 -37.36
CA ARG A 139 37.75 -6.55 -38.66
C ARG A 139 37.65 -8.06 -38.82
N THR A 140 36.73 -8.51 -39.67
CA THR A 140 36.53 -9.95 -39.88
C THR A 140 36.04 -10.26 -41.29
N LYS A 141 36.28 -11.51 -41.71
CA LYS A 141 35.65 -12.11 -42.91
C LYS A 141 34.32 -12.79 -42.59
N LYS A 142 33.98 -12.98 -41.31
CA LYS A 142 32.72 -13.60 -40.90
C LYS A 142 31.54 -12.65 -41.20
N LYS A 143 30.41 -13.24 -41.57
CA LYS A 143 29.22 -12.51 -42.06
C LYS A 143 28.20 -12.19 -40.98
N TYR A 144 28.17 -12.97 -39.91
CA TYR A 144 27.09 -12.96 -38.93
C TYR A 144 27.59 -12.65 -37.51
N ILE A 145 26.73 -11.98 -36.76
CA ILE A 145 26.78 -11.89 -35.30
C ILE A 145 25.80 -12.91 -34.75
N TYR A 146 26.13 -13.53 -33.61
CA TYR A 146 25.27 -14.49 -32.94
C TYR A 146 24.91 -14.03 -31.53
N LEU A 147 23.67 -14.26 -31.12
CA LEU A 147 23.17 -13.98 -29.78
C LEU A 147 22.52 -15.24 -29.24
N ARG A 148 23.02 -15.75 -28.12
CA ARG A 148 22.50 -16.93 -27.43
C ARG A 148 21.62 -16.48 -26.28
N LEU A 149 20.36 -16.89 -26.28
CA LEU A 149 19.39 -16.59 -25.23
C LEU A 149 19.00 -17.88 -24.50
N GLN A 150 19.03 -17.85 -23.18
CA GLN A 150 18.57 -18.92 -22.32
C GLN A 150 17.88 -18.31 -21.10
N SER A 151 16.59 -18.64 -20.90
CA SER A 151 15.84 -18.11 -19.78
C SER A 151 14.72 -19.05 -19.33
N ILE A 152 14.51 -19.11 -18.03
CA ILE A 152 13.34 -19.70 -17.38
C ILE A 152 12.18 -18.68 -17.40
N SER A 153 12.48 -17.39 -17.58
CA SER A 153 11.50 -16.32 -17.77
C SER A 153 10.81 -16.38 -19.15
N LEU A 154 9.77 -15.57 -19.31
CA LEU A 154 9.15 -15.33 -20.62
C LEU A 154 10.17 -14.74 -21.60
N ILE A 155 10.30 -15.34 -22.79
CA ILE A 155 11.04 -14.75 -23.92
C ILE A 155 10.01 -14.12 -24.88
N SER A 156 9.54 -12.93 -24.52
CA SER A 156 8.68 -12.12 -25.38
C SER A 156 8.93 -10.62 -25.25
N PHE A 157 9.91 -10.13 -26.00
CA PHE A 157 10.36 -8.74 -25.92
C PHE A 157 11.01 -8.29 -27.24
N PRO A 158 11.01 -6.99 -27.54
CA PRO A 158 11.71 -6.44 -28.68
C PRO A 158 13.21 -6.25 -28.39
N ILE A 159 13.99 -6.19 -29.47
CA ILE A 159 15.41 -5.82 -29.47
C ILE A 159 15.54 -4.46 -30.15
N PHE A 160 16.20 -3.52 -29.49
CA PHE A 160 16.47 -2.19 -30.05
C PHE A 160 17.97 -1.97 -30.24
N SER A 161 18.32 -1.33 -31.35
CA SER A 161 19.62 -0.67 -31.53
C SER A 161 19.45 0.81 -31.27
N MET A 162 20.34 1.38 -30.46
CA MET A 162 20.31 2.80 -30.14
C MET A 162 21.70 3.39 -29.97
N ASP A 163 21.80 4.71 -30.13
CA ASP A 163 23.04 5.44 -29.82
C ASP A 163 23.21 5.61 -28.31
N GLU A 164 24.46 5.83 -27.87
CA GLU A 164 24.81 6.00 -26.46
C GLU A 164 23.99 7.12 -25.77
N ASN A 165 23.75 8.24 -26.46
CA ASN A 165 22.91 9.32 -25.93
C ASN A 165 21.44 8.90 -25.75
N ALA A 166 20.87 8.16 -26.71
CA ALA A 166 19.49 7.69 -26.62
C ALA A 166 19.33 6.65 -25.51
N PHE A 167 20.32 5.76 -25.35
CA PHE A 167 20.37 4.79 -24.27
C PHE A 167 20.47 5.46 -22.89
N HIS A 168 21.36 6.44 -22.73
CA HIS A 168 21.46 7.20 -21.48
C HIS A 168 20.16 7.93 -21.16
N ASN A 169 19.53 8.59 -22.14
CA ASN A 169 18.23 9.25 -21.93
C ASN A 169 17.14 8.26 -21.50
N LYS A 170 17.10 7.06 -22.09
CA LYS A 170 16.19 5.98 -21.68
C LYS A 170 16.40 5.60 -20.22
N ILE A 171 17.64 5.28 -19.82
CA ILE A 171 17.95 4.88 -18.44
C ILE A 171 17.60 5.99 -17.46
N VAL A 172 17.97 7.24 -17.77
CA VAL A 172 17.67 8.39 -16.91
C VAL A 172 16.16 8.54 -16.71
N LEU A 173 15.37 8.44 -17.78
CA LEU A 173 13.92 8.54 -17.71
C LEU A 173 13.29 7.39 -16.90
N GLU A 174 13.67 6.14 -17.19
CA GLU A 174 13.14 4.98 -16.48
C GLU A 174 13.47 5.04 -14.99
N THR A 175 14.73 5.36 -14.67
CA THR A 175 15.22 5.48 -13.30
C THR A 175 14.52 6.63 -12.57
N ALA A 176 14.32 7.78 -13.22
CA ALA A 176 13.63 8.92 -12.64
C ALA A 176 12.16 8.61 -12.32
N VAL A 177 11.43 7.96 -13.24
CA VAL A 177 10.04 7.54 -13.03
C VAL A 177 9.95 6.59 -11.83
N ILE A 178 10.85 5.63 -11.74
CA ILE A 178 10.86 4.65 -10.65
C ILE A 178 11.18 5.32 -9.32
N TYR A 179 12.20 6.19 -9.24
CA TYR A 179 12.53 6.88 -8.00
C TYR A 179 11.43 7.85 -7.55
N LEU A 180 10.71 8.48 -8.48
CA LEU A 180 9.52 9.27 -8.15
C LEU A 180 8.45 8.41 -7.48
N ILE A 181 8.20 7.21 -8.02
CA ILE A 181 7.22 6.27 -7.46
C ILE A 181 7.67 5.72 -6.11
N LEU A 182 8.96 5.41 -5.95
CA LEU A 182 9.54 4.99 -4.67
C LEU A 182 9.40 6.09 -3.62
N GLY A 183 9.66 7.35 -3.98
CA GLY A 183 9.47 8.51 -3.12
C GLY A 183 8.01 8.67 -2.69
N PHE A 184 7.07 8.51 -3.62
CA PHE A 184 5.63 8.52 -3.33
C PHE A 184 5.25 7.40 -2.35
N CYS A 185 5.70 6.17 -2.60
CA CYS A 185 5.46 5.02 -1.71
C CYS A 185 6.08 5.23 -0.32
N ALA A 186 7.27 5.85 -0.24
CA ALA A 186 7.93 6.16 1.02
C ALA A 186 7.12 7.17 1.86
N VAL A 187 6.59 8.23 1.25
CA VAL A 187 5.71 9.19 1.94
C VAL A 187 4.48 8.48 2.51
N MET A 188 3.85 7.62 1.70
CA MET A 188 2.70 6.84 2.13
C MET A 188 3.01 5.88 3.29
N PHE A 189 4.15 5.21 3.22
CA PHE A 189 4.65 4.34 4.28
C PHE A 189 4.88 5.14 5.57
N LEU A 190 5.53 6.30 5.49
CA LEU A 190 5.78 7.18 6.65
C LEU A 190 4.49 7.70 7.27
N ILE A 191 3.51 8.12 6.45
CA ILE A 191 2.18 8.50 6.95
C ILE A 191 1.54 7.31 7.69
N SER A 192 1.64 6.11 7.13
CA SER A 192 1.06 4.91 7.74
C SER A 192 1.73 4.58 9.08
N LEU A 193 3.06 4.69 9.17
CA LEU A 193 3.78 4.52 10.42
C LEU A 193 3.43 5.60 11.45
N PHE A 194 3.31 6.86 11.02
CA PHE A 194 2.88 7.94 11.91
C PHE A 194 1.52 7.63 12.52
N TYR A 195 0.54 7.19 11.72
CA TYR A 195 -0.79 6.85 12.23
C TYR A 195 -0.77 5.62 13.15
N LEU A 196 0.07 4.63 12.86
CA LEU A 196 0.29 3.48 13.74
C LEU A 196 0.83 3.92 15.11
N VAL A 197 1.87 4.76 15.14
CA VAL A 197 2.52 5.17 16.40
C VAL A 197 1.67 6.18 17.18
N ALA A 198 1.12 7.19 16.50
CA ALA A 198 0.38 8.28 17.14
C ALA A 198 -0.99 7.84 17.66
N PHE A 199 -1.72 7.02 16.89
CA PHE A 199 -3.09 6.63 17.20
C PHE A 199 -3.24 5.15 17.62
N ARG A 200 -2.17 4.34 17.54
CA ARG A 200 -2.18 2.90 17.88
C ARG A 200 -3.22 2.11 17.08
N LEU A 201 -3.41 2.49 15.83
CA LEU A 201 -4.35 1.88 14.90
C LEU A 201 -3.61 0.79 14.10
N TYR A 202 -3.87 -0.47 14.44
CA TYR A 202 -3.15 -1.62 13.88
C TYR A 202 -3.44 -1.86 12.39
N GLU A 203 -4.53 -1.32 11.86
CA GLU A 203 -4.85 -1.36 10.43
C GLU A 203 -3.76 -0.67 9.59
N PHE A 204 -3.16 0.39 10.12
CA PHE A 204 -2.05 1.08 9.46
C PHE A 204 -0.75 0.28 9.49
N PHE A 205 -0.58 -0.64 10.46
CA PHE A 205 0.57 -1.56 10.46
C PHE A 205 0.53 -2.50 9.25
N TYR A 206 -0.59 -3.20 9.04
CA TYR A 206 -0.72 -4.13 7.91
C TYR A 206 -0.68 -3.40 6.57
N TYR A 207 -1.23 -2.19 6.52
CA TYR A 207 -1.11 -1.33 5.36
C TYR A 207 0.34 -0.91 5.07
N ALA A 208 1.13 -0.55 6.10
CA ALA A 208 2.54 -0.23 5.95
C ALA A 208 3.37 -1.43 5.48
N VAL A 209 3.13 -2.63 6.04
CA VAL A 209 3.78 -3.86 5.59
C VAL A 209 3.40 -4.18 4.14
N TYR A 210 2.13 -3.99 3.77
CA TYR A 210 1.67 -4.15 2.38
C TYR A 210 2.37 -3.19 1.42
N ILE A 211 2.48 -1.89 1.75
CA ILE A 211 3.24 -0.93 0.95
C ILE A 211 4.68 -1.40 0.80
N LEU A 212 5.37 -1.68 1.90
CA LEU A 212 6.79 -2.05 1.87
C LEU A 212 7.06 -3.25 0.95
N THR A 213 6.27 -4.31 1.14
CA THR A 213 6.45 -5.58 0.42
C THR A 213 6.09 -5.46 -1.06
N THR A 214 5.00 -4.77 -1.40
CA THR A 214 4.63 -4.55 -2.80
C THR A 214 5.56 -3.57 -3.52
N THR A 215 6.04 -2.53 -2.83
CA THR A 215 7.04 -1.62 -3.38
C THR A 215 8.35 -2.35 -3.68
N LEU A 216 8.83 -3.22 -2.79
CA LEU A 216 10.03 -4.04 -3.03
C LEU A 216 9.81 -5.06 -4.17
N TRP A 217 8.62 -5.67 -4.24
CA TRP A 217 8.25 -6.53 -5.35
C TRP A 217 8.29 -5.79 -6.70
N PHE A 218 7.58 -4.66 -6.82
CA PHE A 218 7.60 -3.83 -8.03
C PHE A 218 9.03 -3.41 -8.39
N ASN A 219 9.80 -2.94 -7.40
CA ASN A 219 11.16 -2.47 -7.66
C ASN A 219 12.12 -3.60 -8.08
N THR A 220 11.83 -4.84 -7.70
CA THR A 220 12.57 -6.02 -8.13
C THR A 220 12.18 -6.43 -9.54
N GLN A 221 10.87 -6.48 -9.83
CA GLN A 221 10.34 -6.81 -11.15
C GLN A 221 10.87 -5.88 -12.26
N PHE A 222 11.09 -4.61 -11.94
CA PHE A 222 11.63 -3.60 -12.87
C PHE A 222 13.14 -3.40 -12.75
N GLY A 223 13.89 -4.38 -12.20
CA GLY A 223 15.35 -4.46 -12.30
C GLY A 223 16.17 -3.52 -11.41
N ASN A 224 15.57 -2.46 -10.84
CA ASN A 224 16.33 -1.46 -10.08
C ASN A 224 16.83 -1.98 -8.74
N SER A 225 16.11 -2.91 -8.12
CA SER A 225 16.61 -3.51 -6.87
C SER A 225 17.87 -4.33 -7.13
N PHE A 226 17.96 -5.01 -8.28
CA PHE A 226 19.18 -5.68 -8.67
C PHE A 226 20.32 -4.69 -8.89
N HIS A 227 20.06 -3.60 -9.61
CA HIS A 227 21.06 -2.57 -9.88
C HIS A 227 21.55 -1.85 -8.61
N SER A 228 20.64 -1.42 -7.73
CA SER A 228 20.97 -0.51 -6.63
C SER A 228 21.14 -1.18 -5.26
N LEU A 229 20.45 -2.29 -4.97
CA LEU A 229 20.41 -2.89 -3.63
C LEU A 229 21.28 -4.15 -3.49
N TRP A 230 21.35 -4.99 -4.52
CA TRP A 230 22.10 -6.25 -4.48
C TRP A 230 22.76 -6.65 -5.82
N PRO A 231 23.57 -5.77 -6.44
CA PRO A 231 24.14 -5.99 -7.78
C PRO A 231 25.02 -7.24 -7.92
N ASN A 232 25.53 -7.76 -6.81
CA ASN A 232 26.43 -8.92 -6.80
C ASN A 232 25.74 -10.22 -6.40
N SER A 233 24.49 -10.18 -5.91
CA SER A 233 23.79 -11.37 -5.39
C SER A 233 22.76 -11.90 -6.39
N THR A 234 23.24 -12.68 -7.36
CA THR A 234 22.38 -13.36 -8.35
C THR A 234 21.47 -14.40 -7.68
N TRP A 235 21.97 -15.06 -6.63
CA TRP A 235 21.18 -15.98 -5.80
C TRP A 235 19.95 -15.30 -5.20
N TRP A 236 20.11 -14.10 -4.64
CA TRP A 236 18.97 -13.36 -4.09
C TRP A 236 18.09 -12.79 -5.19
N GLN A 237 18.67 -12.27 -6.28
CA GLN A 237 17.92 -11.73 -7.41
C GLN A 237 16.93 -12.73 -8.00
N SER A 238 17.35 -13.98 -8.21
CA SER A 238 16.48 -15.05 -8.75
C SER A 238 15.29 -15.44 -7.84
N ARG A 239 15.30 -15.02 -6.57
CA ARG A 239 14.31 -15.39 -5.54
C ARG A 239 13.49 -14.22 -5.02
N SER A 240 14.09 -13.04 -4.97
CA SER A 240 13.55 -11.84 -4.34
C SER A 240 12.19 -11.45 -4.93
N ASN A 241 12.00 -11.60 -6.25
CA ASN A 241 10.74 -11.28 -6.89
C ASN A 241 9.57 -12.13 -6.35
N LEU A 242 9.71 -13.46 -6.34
CA LEU A 242 8.69 -14.37 -5.81
C LEU A 242 8.54 -14.23 -4.29
N PHE A 243 9.65 -14.00 -3.57
CA PHE A 243 9.64 -13.79 -2.13
C PHE A 243 8.80 -12.57 -1.73
N PHE A 244 9.08 -11.40 -2.33
CA PHE A 244 8.33 -10.18 -2.03
C PHE A 244 6.89 -10.24 -2.53
N LEU A 245 6.62 -10.93 -3.65
CA LEU A 245 5.26 -11.19 -4.11
C LEU A 245 4.46 -12.02 -3.08
N ALA A 246 5.04 -13.12 -2.59
CA ALA A 246 4.39 -14.00 -1.62
C ALA A 246 4.10 -13.28 -0.29
N LEU A 247 5.07 -12.51 0.21
CA LEU A 247 4.93 -11.71 1.42
C LEU A 247 3.92 -10.57 1.23
N GLY A 248 3.93 -9.93 0.06
CA GLY A 248 2.98 -8.88 -0.32
C GLY A 248 1.54 -9.38 -0.39
N ILE A 249 1.32 -10.59 -0.92
CA ILE A 249 -0.02 -11.21 -0.94
C ILE A 249 -0.52 -11.45 0.49
N ALA A 250 0.31 -12.02 1.36
CA ALA A 250 -0.06 -12.24 2.76
C ALA A 250 -0.42 -10.92 3.48
N ALA A 251 0.41 -9.89 3.29
CA ALA A 251 0.15 -8.56 3.85
C ALA A 251 -1.14 -7.94 3.29
N SER A 252 -1.37 -8.08 1.98
CA SER A 252 -2.56 -7.54 1.30
C SER A 252 -3.85 -8.16 1.83
N PHE A 253 -3.89 -9.48 2.02
CA PHE A 253 -5.08 -10.15 2.52
C PHE A 253 -5.33 -9.83 3.98
N GLN A 254 -4.28 -9.71 4.78
CA GLN A 254 -4.43 -9.29 6.17
C GLN A 254 -4.96 -7.85 6.27
N PHE A 255 -4.46 -6.95 5.41
CA PHE A 255 -4.99 -5.60 5.27
C PHE A 255 -6.47 -5.61 4.85
N VAL A 256 -6.85 -6.35 3.81
CA VAL A 256 -8.24 -6.44 3.33
C VAL A 256 -9.19 -6.94 4.41
N ARG A 257 -8.78 -7.99 5.15
CA ARG A 257 -9.60 -8.57 6.22
C ARG A 257 -9.96 -7.55 7.29
N MET A 258 -8.96 -6.79 7.73
CA MET A 258 -9.15 -5.74 8.74
C MET A 258 -9.86 -4.52 8.18
N PHE A 259 -9.56 -4.15 6.93
CA PHE A 259 -10.18 -3.01 6.28
C PHE A 259 -11.69 -3.22 6.13
N LEU A 260 -12.11 -4.36 5.58
CA LEU A 260 -13.51 -4.72 5.35
C LEU A 260 -14.22 -5.31 6.59
N ASN A 261 -13.51 -5.53 7.70
CA ASN A 261 -14.03 -6.25 8.88
C ASN A 261 -14.68 -7.60 8.50
N THR A 262 -14.02 -8.38 7.65
CA THR A 262 -14.55 -9.65 7.10
C THR A 262 -14.90 -10.65 8.20
N LYS A 263 -14.17 -10.68 9.31
CA LYS A 263 -14.47 -11.56 10.45
C LYS A 263 -15.91 -11.39 10.98
N GLN A 264 -16.44 -10.17 10.94
CA GLN A 264 -17.80 -9.86 11.41
C GLN A 264 -18.82 -9.88 10.26
N ARG A 265 -18.45 -9.32 9.09
CA ARG A 265 -19.39 -9.14 7.97
C ARG A 265 -19.50 -10.37 7.07
N THR A 266 -18.40 -11.09 6.84
CA THR A 266 -18.31 -12.22 5.90
C THR A 266 -17.33 -13.31 6.41
N PRO A 267 -17.68 -14.06 7.47
CA PRO A 267 -16.73 -14.94 8.18
C PRO A 267 -16.13 -16.08 7.34
N TRP A 268 -16.82 -16.53 6.29
CA TRP A 268 -16.30 -17.55 5.37
C TRP A 268 -15.19 -16.99 4.48
N VAL A 269 -15.32 -15.74 4.01
CA VAL A 269 -14.28 -15.02 3.25
C VAL A 269 -13.08 -14.79 4.15
N ASP A 270 -13.31 -14.39 5.41
CA ASP A 270 -12.23 -14.18 6.38
C ASP A 270 -11.35 -15.41 6.54
N ARG A 271 -11.96 -16.59 6.69
CA ARG A 271 -11.23 -17.87 6.79
C ARG A 271 -10.45 -18.17 5.51
N GLY A 272 -11.06 -17.99 4.33
CA GLY A 272 -10.38 -18.19 3.05
C GLY A 272 -9.16 -17.27 2.88
N LEU A 273 -9.32 -15.98 3.15
CA LEU A 273 -8.23 -15.00 3.09
C LEU A 273 -7.13 -15.29 4.12
N THR A 274 -7.49 -15.78 5.31
CA THR A 274 -6.52 -16.22 6.32
C THR A 274 -5.69 -17.39 5.80
N SER A 275 -6.33 -18.40 5.23
CA SER A 275 -5.65 -19.56 4.66
C SER A 275 -4.72 -19.17 3.53
N PHE A 276 -5.17 -18.30 2.61
CA PHE A 276 -4.31 -17.81 1.53
C PHE A 276 -3.13 -16.97 2.04
N ALA A 277 -3.34 -16.12 3.06
CA ALA A 277 -2.26 -15.37 3.67
C ALA A 277 -1.23 -16.30 4.33
N PHE A 278 -1.69 -17.35 5.00
CA PHE A 278 -0.82 -18.35 5.61
C PHE A 278 -0.01 -19.12 4.57
N VAL A 279 -0.63 -19.54 3.46
CA VAL A 279 0.08 -20.16 2.32
C VAL A 279 1.10 -19.21 1.71
N GLY A 280 0.77 -17.92 1.59
CA GLY A 280 1.72 -16.89 1.14
C GLY A 280 2.94 -16.75 2.06
N LEU A 281 2.73 -16.73 3.38
CA LEU A 281 3.83 -16.69 4.36
C LEU A 281 4.70 -17.95 4.32
N ILE A 282 4.10 -19.14 4.24
CA ILE A 282 4.85 -20.39 4.07
C ILE A 282 5.65 -20.36 2.78
N SER A 283 5.05 -19.90 1.67
CA SER A 283 5.74 -19.78 0.39
C SER A 283 6.93 -18.83 0.50
N ALA A 284 6.75 -17.65 1.09
CA ALA A 284 7.83 -16.69 1.32
C ALA A 284 8.96 -17.30 2.17
N PHE A 285 8.62 -18.08 3.19
CA PHE A 285 9.62 -18.76 4.01
C PHE A 285 10.35 -19.87 3.25
N CYS A 286 9.68 -20.65 2.41
CA CYS A 286 10.27 -21.79 1.69
C CYS A 286 11.08 -21.39 0.45
N ILE A 287 10.76 -20.29 -0.23
CA ILE A 287 11.42 -19.84 -1.47
C ILE A 287 12.95 -19.75 -1.32
N PRO A 288 13.52 -19.16 -0.26
CA PRO A 288 14.97 -19.13 -0.07
C PRO A 288 15.64 -20.52 0.02
N PHE A 289 14.93 -21.54 0.47
CA PHE A 289 15.50 -22.87 0.75
C PHE A 289 15.25 -23.90 -0.36
N THR A 290 14.62 -23.49 -1.47
CA THR A 290 14.22 -24.41 -2.53
C THR A 290 14.61 -23.86 -3.91
N GLU A 291 14.78 -24.76 -4.88
CA GLU A 291 15.01 -24.40 -6.29
C GLU A 291 13.71 -24.44 -7.12
N THR A 292 12.57 -24.80 -6.50
CA THR A 292 11.29 -25.03 -7.18
C THR A 292 10.46 -23.76 -7.38
N ASN A 293 11.03 -22.70 -7.95
CA ASN A 293 10.37 -21.41 -8.17
C ASN A 293 9.08 -21.53 -9.00
N MET A 294 9.03 -22.46 -9.96
CA MET A 294 7.86 -22.68 -10.81
C MET A 294 6.62 -23.13 -10.02
N LEU A 295 6.79 -23.97 -8.99
CA LEU A 295 5.67 -24.43 -8.16
C LEU A 295 5.06 -23.26 -7.38
N PHE A 296 5.89 -22.48 -6.70
CA PHE A 296 5.43 -21.33 -5.91
C PHE A 296 4.78 -20.28 -6.79
N SER A 297 5.35 -19.99 -7.97
CA SER A 297 4.73 -19.09 -8.94
C SER A 297 3.32 -19.55 -9.35
N ARG A 298 3.12 -20.85 -9.62
CA ARG A 298 1.78 -21.40 -9.94
C ARG A 298 0.80 -21.26 -8.78
N ILE A 299 1.23 -21.60 -7.57
CA ILE A 299 0.40 -21.49 -6.35
C ILE A 299 -0.03 -20.03 -6.14
N ILE A 300 0.92 -19.10 -6.22
CA ILE A 300 0.70 -17.67 -6.02
C ILE A 300 -0.26 -17.11 -7.08
N ASN A 301 -0.05 -17.44 -8.35
CA ASN A 301 -0.93 -16.99 -9.43
C ASN A 301 -2.35 -17.56 -9.29
N LEU A 302 -2.50 -18.81 -8.84
CA LEU A 302 -3.81 -19.41 -8.56
C LEU A 302 -4.51 -18.71 -7.39
N ILE A 303 -3.77 -18.42 -6.30
CA ILE A 303 -4.27 -17.64 -5.17
C ILE A 303 -4.75 -16.28 -5.66
N TYR A 304 -3.97 -15.58 -6.47
CA TYR A 304 -4.33 -14.27 -7.04
C TYR A 304 -5.63 -14.35 -7.86
N LEU A 305 -5.70 -15.31 -8.78
CA LEU A 305 -6.84 -15.50 -9.70
C LEU A 305 -8.16 -15.78 -8.96
N ILE A 306 -8.10 -16.52 -7.85
CA ILE A 306 -9.28 -16.87 -7.04
C ILE A 306 -9.61 -15.75 -6.05
N SER A 307 -8.61 -15.18 -5.37
CA SER A 307 -8.84 -14.27 -4.25
C SER A 307 -9.34 -12.90 -4.67
N VAL A 308 -8.81 -12.31 -5.76
CA VAL A 308 -9.17 -10.96 -6.21
C VAL A 308 -10.66 -10.86 -6.57
N PRO A 309 -11.25 -11.77 -7.37
CA PRO A 309 -12.70 -11.78 -7.58
C PRO A 309 -13.51 -11.93 -6.29
N ILE A 310 -13.10 -12.79 -5.37
CA ILE A 310 -13.80 -12.97 -4.07
C ILE A 310 -13.78 -11.67 -3.26
N ILE A 311 -12.64 -10.96 -3.22
CA ILE A 311 -12.50 -9.67 -2.53
C ILE A 311 -13.41 -8.62 -3.17
N LEU A 312 -13.43 -8.54 -4.50
CA LEU A 312 -14.30 -7.63 -5.23
C LEU A 312 -15.78 -7.91 -5.00
N LEU A 313 -16.21 -9.17 -5.11
CA LEU A 313 -17.60 -9.57 -4.85
C LEU A 313 -18.01 -9.28 -3.40
N THR A 314 -17.10 -9.49 -2.46
CA THR A 314 -17.31 -9.14 -1.04
C THR A 314 -17.47 -7.62 -0.87
N GLY A 315 -16.61 -6.83 -1.51
CA GLY A 315 -16.73 -5.39 -1.53
C GLY A 315 -18.05 -4.93 -2.17
N ILE A 316 -18.44 -5.48 -3.32
CA ILE A 316 -19.69 -5.11 -4.00
C ILE A 316 -20.90 -5.42 -3.12
N ARG A 317 -20.90 -6.58 -2.45
CA ARG A 317 -21.93 -6.94 -1.48
C ARG A 317 -22.00 -5.93 -0.34
N ILE A 318 -20.87 -5.57 0.28
CA ILE A 318 -20.82 -4.57 1.36
C ILE A 318 -21.32 -3.20 0.88
N TYR A 319 -20.99 -2.83 -0.36
CA TYR A 319 -21.43 -1.58 -0.97
C TYR A 319 -22.95 -1.54 -1.21
N TRP A 320 -23.53 -2.69 -1.58
CA TRP A 320 -24.98 -2.84 -1.70
C TRP A 320 -25.68 -2.89 -0.34
N MET A 321 -25.03 -3.39 0.70
CA MET A 321 -25.53 -3.35 2.08
C MET A 321 -25.53 -1.94 2.72
N GLY A 322 -25.12 -0.90 1.97
CA GLY A 322 -25.27 0.50 2.36
C GLY A 322 -23.95 1.22 2.67
N ASP A 323 -22.84 0.51 2.78
CA ASP A 323 -21.54 1.11 3.07
C ASP A 323 -20.92 1.67 1.77
N LYS A 324 -21.34 2.87 1.37
CA LYS A 324 -20.88 3.52 0.13
C LYS A 324 -19.42 4.01 0.18
N LYS A 325 -18.78 3.98 1.35
CA LYS A 325 -17.43 4.52 1.58
C LYS A 325 -16.35 3.67 0.92
N ILE A 326 -16.60 2.38 0.70
CA ILE A 326 -15.67 1.46 0.04
C ILE A 326 -15.58 1.62 -1.49
N LYS A 327 -16.17 2.67 -2.09
CA LYS A 327 -16.11 2.90 -3.54
C LYS A 327 -14.68 3.01 -4.08
N PHE A 328 -13.77 3.66 -3.35
CA PHE A 328 -12.37 3.76 -3.77
C PHE A 328 -11.63 2.44 -3.59
N PHE A 329 -11.96 1.67 -2.54
CA PHE A 329 -11.48 0.30 -2.40
C PHE A 329 -11.90 -0.55 -3.60
N LEU A 330 -13.17 -0.50 -4.02
CA LEU A 330 -13.65 -1.21 -5.20
C LEU A 330 -12.95 -0.78 -6.49
N PHE A 331 -12.67 0.51 -6.64
CA PHE A 331 -11.88 1.01 -7.77
C PHE A 331 -10.48 0.39 -7.78
N CYS A 332 -9.75 0.43 -6.66
CA CYS A 332 -8.38 -0.12 -6.57
C CYS A 332 -8.35 -1.63 -6.83
N TRP A 333 -9.26 -2.40 -6.23
CA TRP A 333 -9.30 -3.84 -6.46
C TRP A 333 -9.75 -4.20 -7.88
N GLY A 334 -10.54 -3.32 -8.52
CA GLY A 334 -10.94 -3.45 -9.91
C GLY A 334 -9.78 -3.18 -10.88
N SER A 335 -8.99 -2.13 -10.63
CA SER A 335 -7.76 -1.86 -11.40
C SER A 335 -6.74 -2.99 -11.22
N TYR A 336 -6.56 -3.51 -10.01
CA TYR A 336 -5.73 -4.70 -9.77
C TYR A 336 -6.22 -5.92 -10.58
N LEU A 337 -7.53 -6.21 -10.58
CA LEU A 337 -8.07 -7.30 -11.38
C LEU A 337 -7.75 -7.11 -12.86
N CYS A 338 -8.06 -5.94 -13.43
CA CYS A 338 -7.81 -5.68 -14.84
C CYS A 338 -6.31 -5.77 -15.19
N SER A 339 -5.45 -5.09 -14.42
CA SER A 339 -4.01 -5.07 -14.67
C SER A 339 -3.36 -6.45 -14.49
N GLY A 340 -3.76 -7.18 -13.45
CA GLY A 340 -3.28 -8.54 -13.19
C GLY A 340 -3.68 -9.52 -14.28
N TYR A 341 -4.92 -9.47 -14.77
CA TYR A 341 -5.39 -10.36 -15.84
C TYR A 341 -4.71 -10.03 -17.18
N VAL A 342 -4.53 -8.75 -17.52
CA VAL A 342 -3.76 -8.34 -18.71
C VAL A 342 -2.33 -8.86 -18.62
N SER A 343 -1.69 -8.75 -17.45
CA SER A 343 -0.34 -9.28 -17.22
C SER A 343 -0.30 -10.80 -17.37
N ILE A 344 -1.27 -11.52 -16.79
CA ILE A 344 -1.38 -12.98 -16.93
C ILE A 344 -1.54 -13.39 -18.40
N PHE A 345 -2.39 -12.71 -19.18
CA PHE A 345 -2.57 -13.02 -20.59
C PHE A 345 -1.33 -12.72 -21.44
N TYR A 346 -0.57 -11.68 -21.10
CA TYR A 346 0.75 -11.44 -21.69
C TYR A 346 1.73 -12.57 -21.34
N TYR A 347 1.82 -13.00 -20.08
CA TYR A 347 2.67 -14.13 -19.68
C TYR A 347 2.25 -15.46 -20.32
N LEU A 348 0.95 -15.66 -20.56
CA LEU A 348 0.45 -16.84 -21.29
C LEU A 348 0.69 -16.77 -22.80
N GLY A 349 1.22 -15.65 -23.32
CA GLY A 349 1.49 -15.49 -24.75
C GLY A 349 0.27 -15.17 -25.60
N ILE A 350 -0.87 -14.86 -24.98
CA ILE A 350 -2.12 -14.54 -25.70
C ILE A 350 -2.07 -13.12 -26.27
N ILE A 351 -1.43 -12.20 -25.54
CA ILE A 351 -1.32 -10.80 -25.94
C ILE A 351 0.15 -10.51 -26.28
N PRO A 352 0.45 -9.87 -27.43
CA PRO A 352 1.82 -9.52 -27.79
C PRO A 352 2.39 -8.44 -26.88
N TYR A 353 3.71 -8.26 -26.95
CA TYR A 353 4.40 -7.19 -26.25
C TYR A 353 3.84 -5.81 -26.63
N SER A 354 3.63 -4.96 -25.63
CA SER A 354 3.47 -3.51 -25.85
C SER A 354 3.89 -2.74 -24.60
N LEU A 355 4.34 -1.49 -24.78
CA LEU A 355 4.75 -0.63 -23.67
C LEU A 355 3.63 -0.41 -22.63
N PRO A 356 2.36 -0.15 -23.00
CA PRO A 356 1.29 0.02 -22.02
C PRO A 356 1.01 -1.24 -21.20
N ILE A 357 1.16 -2.43 -21.77
CA ILE A 357 0.98 -3.69 -21.05
C ILE A 357 2.07 -3.86 -19.99
N LEU A 358 3.33 -3.60 -20.35
CA LEU A 358 4.47 -3.80 -19.46
C LEU A 358 4.54 -2.73 -18.35
N TYR A 359 4.32 -1.46 -18.71
CA TYR A 359 4.51 -0.31 -17.82
C TYR A 359 3.21 0.23 -17.20
N GLY A 360 2.03 -0.21 -17.66
CA GLY A 360 0.76 0.33 -17.17
C GLY A 360 0.53 0.09 -15.67
N SER A 361 0.95 -1.07 -15.15
CA SER A 361 0.84 -1.42 -13.73
C SER A 361 1.67 -0.50 -12.82
N ILE A 362 2.80 0.02 -13.31
CA ILE A 362 3.68 0.92 -12.56
C ILE A 362 2.95 2.22 -12.19
N PHE A 363 2.16 2.77 -13.10
CA PHE A 363 1.44 4.03 -12.85
C PHE A 363 0.17 3.83 -12.02
N ILE A 364 -0.49 2.68 -12.17
CA ILE A 364 -1.70 2.34 -11.40
C ILE A 364 -1.36 2.11 -9.93
N PHE A 365 -0.23 1.44 -9.65
CA PHE A 365 0.20 1.05 -8.31
C PHE A 365 0.20 2.19 -7.25
N PRO A 366 0.91 3.31 -7.43
CA PRO A 366 0.92 4.39 -6.43
C PRO A 366 -0.46 5.04 -6.27
N ILE A 367 -1.24 5.14 -7.34
CA ILE A 367 -2.61 5.68 -7.30
C ILE A 367 -3.50 4.80 -6.42
N ASP A 368 -3.40 3.47 -6.59
CA ASP A 368 -4.16 2.51 -5.80
C ASP A 368 -3.75 2.54 -4.33
N LEU A 369 -2.44 2.60 -4.05
CA LEU A 369 -1.97 2.80 -2.68
C LEU A 369 -2.62 4.06 -2.10
N PHE A 370 -2.50 5.22 -2.77
CA PHE A 370 -3.04 6.49 -2.30
C PHE A 370 -4.53 6.39 -1.94
N PHE A 371 -5.33 5.81 -2.83
CA PHE A 371 -6.76 5.66 -2.59
C PHE A 371 -7.08 4.70 -1.44
N LEU A 372 -6.28 3.65 -1.23
CA LEU A 372 -6.42 2.77 -0.07
C LEU A 372 -6.11 3.50 1.24
N LEU A 373 -5.01 4.28 1.30
CA LEU A 373 -4.68 5.11 2.47
C LEU A 373 -5.77 6.14 2.73
N PHE A 374 -6.23 6.83 1.68
CA PHE A 374 -7.29 7.81 1.77
C PHE A 374 -8.59 7.20 2.30
N ASN A 375 -8.94 5.98 1.87
CA ASN A 375 -10.12 5.28 2.39
C ASN A 375 -9.95 4.90 3.87
N LEU A 376 -8.75 4.44 4.26
CA LEU A 376 -8.44 4.15 5.65
C LEU A 376 -8.57 5.40 6.54
N LEU A 377 -8.07 6.55 6.08
CA LEU A 377 -8.21 7.82 6.78
C LEU A 377 -9.68 8.28 6.91
N GLN A 378 -10.49 8.11 5.86
CA GLN A 378 -11.93 8.38 5.92
C GLN A 378 -12.65 7.50 6.94
N LYS A 379 -12.32 6.20 6.96
CA LYS A 379 -12.90 5.24 7.93
C LYS A 379 -12.74 5.74 9.37
N TYR A 380 -11.58 6.28 9.74
CA TYR A 380 -11.35 6.79 11.11
C TYR A 380 -11.93 8.17 11.38
N LYS A 381 -11.87 9.09 10.41
CA LYS A 381 -12.49 10.41 10.55
C LYS A 381 -13.98 10.29 10.87
N ASP A 382 -14.66 9.37 10.20
CA ASP A 382 -16.08 9.15 10.40
C ASP A 382 -16.39 8.45 11.73
N LEU A 383 -15.55 7.51 12.17
CA LEU A 383 -15.70 6.91 13.50
C LEU A 383 -15.58 7.96 14.62
N ASP A 384 -14.64 8.89 14.49
CA ASP A 384 -14.51 10.01 15.43
C ASP A 384 -15.68 10.99 15.33
N TRP A 385 -16.16 11.30 14.12
CA TRP A 385 -17.35 12.13 13.90
C TRP A 385 -18.61 11.49 14.50
N GLU A 386 -18.91 10.23 14.18
CA GLU A 386 -20.05 9.49 14.71
C GLU A 386 -20.00 9.41 16.24
N ARG A 387 -18.83 9.13 16.82
CA ARG A 387 -18.64 9.16 18.28
C ARG A 387 -18.95 10.54 18.86
N ASN A 388 -18.42 11.60 18.25
CA ASN A 388 -18.63 12.97 18.73
C ASN A 388 -20.07 13.43 18.53
N GLU A 389 -20.74 13.05 17.44
CA GLU A 389 -22.15 13.36 17.18
C GLU A 389 -23.06 12.64 18.18
N ILE A 390 -22.82 11.35 18.43
CA ILE A 390 -23.54 10.58 19.47
C ILE A 390 -23.34 11.24 20.83
N LEU A 391 -22.11 11.63 21.17
CA LEU A 391 -21.82 12.35 22.41
C LEU A 391 -22.57 13.69 22.47
N HIS A 392 -22.56 14.47 21.39
CA HIS A 392 -23.31 15.71 21.29
C HIS A 392 -24.82 15.50 21.42
N LYS A 393 -25.41 14.49 20.78
CA LYS A 393 -26.82 14.12 20.92
C LYS A 393 -27.16 13.74 22.37
N PHE A 394 -26.32 12.94 23.03
CA PHE A 394 -26.50 12.65 24.45
C PHE A 394 -26.42 13.90 25.34
N LEU A 395 -25.54 14.86 25.02
CA LEU A 395 -25.40 16.11 25.75
C LEU A 395 -26.57 17.07 25.47
N THR A 396 -27.06 17.17 24.23
CA THR A 396 -28.15 18.07 23.84
C THR A 396 -29.52 17.53 24.22
N ILE A 397 -29.76 16.22 24.17
CA ILE A 397 -31.00 15.60 24.68
C ILE A 397 -31.13 15.90 26.18
N ASN A 398 -30.03 15.78 26.94
CA ASN A 398 -30.01 16.17 28.35
C ASN A 398 -30.26 17.68 28.54
N ASN A 399 -29.69 18.55 27.69
CA ASN A 399 -29.91 20.01 27.79
C ASN A 399 -31.28 20.50 27.23
N SER A 400 -31.92 19.78 26.31
CA SER A 400 -33.21 20.19 25.72
C SER A 400 -34.41 19.95 26.65
N LYS A 401 -34.26 19.06 27.64
CA LYS A 401 -35.20 18.96 28.77
C LYS A 401 -35.20 20.21 29.66
N ASP A 402 -34.10 20.99 29.68
CA ASP A 402 -33.97 22.19 30.51
C ASP A 402 -34.62 23.46 29.91
N LYS A 403 -34.95 23.50 28.61
CA LYS A 403 -35.46 24.73 27.95
C LYS A 403 -36.99 24.86 27.87
N ARG A 404 -37.76 24.01 28.55
CA ARG A 404 -39.24 23.97 28.45
C ARG A 404 -39.96 24.54 29.68
N TYR A 405 -39.38 25.53 30.37
CA TYR A 405 -39.98 26.23 31.51
C TYR A 405 -40.47 27.62 31.10
N THR A 406 -41.70 27.70 30.58
CA THR A 406 -42.37 28.98 30.24
C THR A 406 -43.33 29.49 31.32
N LYS A 407 -43.27 28.95 32.54
CA LYS A 407 -43.90 29.53 33.73
C LYS A 407 -43.07 29.10 34.95
N SER A 408 -42.48 30.06 35.67
CA SER A 408 -41.65 29.78 36.85
C SER A 408 -42.50 29.08 37.90
N LYS A 409 -42.09 27.90 38.39
CA LYS A 409 -42.79 27.16 39.46
C LYS A 409 -42.12 27.37 40.83
N LEU A 410 -41.17 28.30 40.89
CA LEU A 410 -40.50 28.72 42.13
C LEU A 410 -41.30 29.78 42.90
N GLU A 411 -42.39 30.33 42.35
CA GLU A 411 -43.22 31.38 42.98
C GLU A 411 -43.81 30.99 44.35
N SER A 412 -43.87 29.70 44.71
CA SER A 412 -44.40 29.21 45.98
C SER A 412 -43.35 28.63 46.95
N VAL A 413 -42.05 28.76 46.64
CA VAL A 413 -40.98 28.07 47.38
C VAL A 413 -39.90 29.06 47.82
N ASN A 414 -39.44 28.97 49.07
CA ASN A 414 -38.30 29.75 49.56
C ASN A 414 -36.98 29.24 48.95
N THR A 415 -36.59 29.83 47.82
CA THR A 415 -35.41 29.43 47.05
C THR A 415 -34.12 29.42 47.88
N VAL A 416 -33.96 30.39 48.80
CA VAL A 416 -32.77 30.49 49.66
C VAL A 416 -32.65 29.30 50.59
N GLU A 417 -33.75 28.86 51.21
CA GLU A 417 -33.76 27.70 52.10
C GLU A 417 -33.34 26.43 51.38
N PHE A 418 -33.86 26.20 50.17
CA PHE A 418 -33.56 25.01 49.40
C PHE A 418 -32.15 25.02 48.80
N LEU A 419 -31.59 26.18 48.46
CA LEU A 419 -30.18 26.29 48.10
C LEU A 419 -29.27 25.88 49.27
N VAL A 420 -29.55 26.39 50.47
CA VAL A 420 -28.79 26.03 51.67
C VAL A 420 -28.91 24.53 51.94
N ARG A 421 -30.10 23.94 51.79
CA ARG A 421 -30.29 22.50 51.94
C ARG A 421 -29.51 21.71 50.88
N LEU A 422 -29.55 22.13 49.62
CA LEU A 422 -28.80 21.51 48.52
C LEU A 422 -27.30 21.54 48.78
N GLU A 423 -26.75 22.71 49.15
CA GLU A 423 -25.33 22.87 49.46
C GLU A 423 -24.92 22.05 50.70
N LYS A 424 -25.75 22.03 51.74
CA LYS A 424 -25.52 21.23 52.94
C LYS A 424 -25.53 19.74 52.64
N TRP A 425 -26.44 19.27 51.79
CA TRP A 425 -26.50 17.88 51.38
C TRP A 425 -25.26 17.52 50.54
N MET A 426 -24.94 18.31 49.52
CA MET A 426 -23.77 18.11 48.67
C MET A 426 -22.48 18.05 49.49
N SER A 427 -22.27 18.99 50.42
CA SER A 427 -21.07 19.05 51.24
C SER A 427 -20.96 17.94 52.29
N LYS A 428 -22.07 17.56 52.95
CA LYS A 428 -22.04 16.58 54.06
C LYS A 428 -22.07 15.13 53.61
N THR A 429 -22.95 14.78 52.67
CA THR A 429 -23.14 13.38 52.26
C THR A 429 -22.28 13.00 51.05
N LYS A 430 -21.67 13.99 50.38
CA LYS A 430 -20.86 13.82 49.16
C LYS A 430 -21.52 12.92 48.11
N PRO A 431 -22.80 13.14 47.76
CA PRO A 431 -23.53 12.27 46.86
C PRO A 431 -22.97 12.33 45.43
N TYR A 432 -22.20 13.37 45.10
CA TYR A 432 -21.53 13.53 43.81
C TYR A 432 -20.47 12.46 43.52
N LEU A 433 -20.02 11.69 44.52
CA LEU A 433 -19.12 10.55 44.32
C LEU A 433 -19.84 9.33 43.72
N ASP A 434 -21.17 9.27 43.83
CA ASP A 434 -21.98 8.25 43.17
C ASP A 434 -22.10 8.56 41.67
N GLU A 435 -21.68 7.62 40.82
CA GLU A 435 -21.82 7.73 39.36
C GLU A 435 -23.28 7.84 38.94
N THR A 436 -24.17 7.17 39.68
CA THR A 436 -25.60 7.06 39.38
C THR A 436 -26.42 8.23 39.93
N LEU A 437 -25.78 9.28 40.45
CA LEU A 437 -26.50 10.47 40.90
C LEU A 437 -27.08 11.24 39.71
N ASP A 438 -28.39 11.45 39.76
CA ASP A 438 -29.15 12.23 38.80
C ASP A 438 -30.02 13.30 39.47
N LEU A 439 -30.76 14.04 38.64
CA LEU A 439 -31.64 15.10 39.10
C LEU A 439 -32.82 14.57 39.93
N GLU A 440 -33.28 13.35 39.66
CA GLU A 440 -34.38 12.71 40.38
C GLU A 440 -34.00 12.44 41.82
N LYS A 441 -32.88 11.73 42.04
CA LYS A 441 -32.33 11.48 43.37
C LYS A 441 -32.02 12.77 44.13
N THR A 442 -31.49 13.78 43.42
CA THR A 442 -31.22 15.09 44.02
C THR A 442 -32.51 15.77 44.49
N SER A 443 -33.55 15.75 43.66
CA SER A 443 -34.85 16.35 43.97
C SER A 443 -35.50 15.71 45.21
N SER A 444 -35.49 14.38 45.27
CA SER A 444 -35.98 13.62 46.42
C SER A 444 -35.20 13.93 47.70
N ALA A 445 -33.87 14.08 47.60
CA ALA A 445 -33.03 14.35 48.76
C ALA A 445 -33.22 15.76 49.35
N ILE A 446 -33.46 16.77 48.51
CA ILE A 446 -33.66 18.14 48.98
C ILE A 446 -35.14 18.46 49.28
N GLY A 447 -36.06 17.58 48.87
CA GLY A 447 -37.50 17.74 49.10
C GLY A 447 -38.19 18.66 48.09
N LEU A 448 -37.67 18.73 46.86
CA LEU A 448 -38.27 19.43 45.73
C LEU A 448 -38.67 18.44 44.65
N ASN A 449 -39.54 18.85 43.73
CA ASN A 449 -39.74 18.06 42.51
C ASN A 449 -38.62 18.32 41.48
N LEU A 450 -38.51 17.44 40.48
CA LEU A 450 -37.49 17.54 39.41
C LEU A 450 -37.46 18.92 38.73
N GLN A 451 -38.64 19.48 38.47
CA GLN A 451 -38.78 20.76 37.79
C GLN A 451 -38.26 21.91 38.64
N GLN A 452 -38.71 21.98 39.89
CA GLN A 452 -38.24 22.97 40.87
C GLN A 452 -36.74 22.85 41.13
N THR A 453 -36.19 21.63 41.15
CA THR A 453 -34.76 21.41 41.37
C THR A 453 -33.92 21.90 40.19
N SER A 454 -34.31 21.56 38.95
CA SER A 454 -33.63 22.08 37.75
C SER A 454 -33.74 23.60 37.69
N GLU A 455 -34.93 24.16 37.95
CA GLU A 455 -35.16 25.61 37.94
C GLU A 455 -34.36 26.32 39.02
N LEU A 456 -34.28 25.77 40.24
CA LEU A 456 -33.49 26.31 41.35
C LEU A 456 -32.00 26.40 40.97
N ILE A 457 -31.44 25.32 40.44
CA ILE A 457 -30.01 25.28 40.07
C ILE A 457 -29.74 26.23 38.89
N ASN A 458 -30.58 26.20 37.85
CA ASN A 458 -30.40 27.04 36.68
C ASN A 458 -30.56 28.54 37.00
N SER A 459 -31.60 28.91 37.76
CA SER A 459 -31.91 30.31 38.04
C SER A 459 -30.98 30.93 39.08
N GLN A 460 -30.63 30.18 40.14
CA GLN A 460 -29.86 30.73 41.26
C GLN A 460 -28.35 30.51 41.12
N LEU A 461 -27.93 29.42 40.45
CA LEU A 461 -26.51 29.09 40.27
C LEU A 461 -26.03 29.35 38.83
N GLY A 462 -26.94 29.72 37.91
CA GLY A 462 -26.59 30.09 36.53
C GLY A 462 -26.00 28.95 35.70
N MET A 463 -26.24 27.70 36.10
CA MET A 463 -25.62 26.52 35.47
C MET A 463 -26.58 25.32 35.47
N SER A 464 -26.37 24.38 34.55
CA SER A 464 -27.16 23.14 34.52
C SER A 464 -26.81 22.21 35.68
N PHE A 465 -27.73 21.30 36.04
CA PHE A 465 -27.46 20.27 37.06
C PHE A 465 -26.18 19.48 36.79
N ARG A 466 -25.92 19.13 35.53
CA ARG A 466 -24.70 18.41 35.13
C ARG A 466 -23.45 19.25 35.39
N ALA A 467 -23.48 20.54 35.05
CA ALA A 467 -22.36 21.44 35.31
C ALA A 467 -22.14 21.64 36.82
N TYR A 468 -23.22 21.78 37.58
CA TYR A 468 -23.20 21.85 39.04
C TYR A 468 -22.57 20.59 39.66
N LEU A 469 -23.04 19.41 39.28
CA LEU A 469 -22.51 18.13 39.75
C LEU A 469 -21.01 17.98 39.40
N ASN A 470 -20.66 18.25 38.14
CA ASN A 470 -19.28 18.15 37.68
C ASN A 470 -18.36 19.14 38.42
N SER A 471 -18.84 20.31 38.83
CA SER A 471 -18.03 21.25 39.62
C SER A 471 -17.57 20.66 40.95
N TYR A 472 -18.44 19.92 41.65
CA TYR A 472 -18.10 19.21 42.89
C TYR A 472 -17.16 18.04 42.62
N ARG A 473 -17.44 17.23 41.59
CA ARG A 473 -16.58 16.09 41.23
C ARG A 473 -15.15 16.53 40.88
N ILE A 474 -15.01 17.62 40.12
CA ILE A 474 -13.69 18.19 39.77
C ILE A 474 -13.01 18.79 41.01
N LYS A 475 -13.75 19.45 41.90
CA LYS A 475 -13.20 19.96 43.16
C LYS A 475 -12.61 18.83 44.01
N GLU A 476 -13.33 17.74 44.20
CA GLU A 476 -12.81 16.57 44.92
C GLU A 476 -11.64 15.92 44.16
N ALA A 477 -11.71 15.83 42.83
CA ALA A 477 -10.63 15.26 42.03
C ALA A 477 -9.31 16.03 42.16
N LYS A 478 -9.36 17.38 42.25
CA LYS A 478 -8.18 18.21 42.51
C LYS A 478 -7.54 17.85 43.85
N GLU A 479 -8.34 17.72 44.91
CA GLU A 479 -7.87 17.33 46.23
C GLU A 479 -7.27 15.91 46.23
N MET A 480 -7.93 14.95 45.57
CA MET A 480 -7.41 13.58 45.47
C MET A 480 -6.12 13.52 44.65
N LEU A 481 -6.00 14.30 43.58
CA LEU A 481 -4.78 14.37 42.77
C LEU A 481 -3.60 14.93 43.56
N LYS A 482 -3.85 15.84 44.50
CA LYS A 482 -2.82 16.43 45.37
C LYS A 482 -2.45 15.50 46.54
N ASN A 483 -3.45 14.91 47.19
CA ASN A 483 -3.26 14.23 48.48
C ASN A 483 -3.08 12.71 48.37
N LYS A 484 -3.29 12.12 47.18
CA LYS A 484 -3.21 10.66 46.96
C LYS A 484 -2.35 10.32 45.72
N PRO A 485 -1.01 10.48 45.80
CA PRO A 485 -0.12 10.26 44.66
C PRO A 485 -0.16 8.81 44.15
N ASP A 486 -0.38 7.84 45.05
CA ASP A 486 -0.40 6.40 44.74
C ASP A 486 -1.61 5.98 43.89
N PHE A 487 -2.65 6.81 43.81
CA PHE A 487 -3.84 6.50 43.01
C PHE A 487 -3.62 6.92 41.55
N SER A 488 -3.89 6.01 40.62
CA SER A 488 -3.87 6.36 39.19
C SER A 488 -4.93 7.42 38.86
N VAL A 489 -4.67 8.24 37.84
CA VAL A 489 -5.62 9.25 37.34
C VAL A 489 -6.99 8.62 37.01
N ILE A 490 -6.98 7.38 36.51
CA ILE A 490 -8.20 6.63 36.17
C ILE A 490 -8.97 6.23 37.43
N ALA A 491 -8.26 5.76 38.46
CA ALA A 491 -8.89 5.41 39.74
C ALA A 491 -9.55 6.63 40.39
N ILE A 492 -8.91 7.80 40.33
CA ILE A 492 -9.48 9.06 40.84
C ILE A 492 -10.72 9.46 40.04
N ALA A 493 -10.71 9.30 38.71
CA ALA A 493 -11.87 9.56 37.87
C ALA A 493 -13.10 8.76 38.33
N PHE A 494 -12.94 7.45 38.53
CA PHE A 494 -14.04 6.61 38.99
C PHE A 494 -14.45 6.91 40.43
N ALA A 495 -13.49 7.13 41.33
CA ALA A 495 -13.76 7.46 42.73
C ALA A 495 -14.48 8.80 42.91
N THR A 496 -14.39 9.70 41.93
CA THR A 496 -15.10 10.99 41.92
C THR A 496 -16.41 10.94 41.13
N GLY A 497 -16.91 9.74 40.81
CA GLY A 497 -18.22 9.53 40.20
C GLY A 497 -18.26 9.69 38.67
N PHE A 498 -17.13 9.72 37.97
CA PHE A 498 -17.13 9.73 36.50
C PHE A 498 -17.19 8.31 35.95
N GLY A 499 -18.20 8.00 35.12
CA GLY A 499 -18.32 6.70 34.44
C GLY A 499 -17.33 6.43 33.31
N SER A 500 -16.50 7.39 32.93
CA SER A 500 -15.45 7.16 31.93
C SER A 500 -14.26 8.12 32.05
N LYS A 501 -13.08 7.60 31.65
CA LYS A 501 -11.83 8.38 31.60
C LYS A 501 -11.91 9.57 30.65
N SER A 502 -12.59 9.44 29.51
CA SER A 502 -12.70 10.52 28.52
C SER A 502 -13.54 11.68 29.06
N ALA A 503 -14.67 11.40 29.71
CA ALA A 503 -15.52 12.41 30.33
C ALA A 503 -14.80 13.16 31.44
N PHE A 504 -14.06 12.43 32.29
CA PHE A 504 -13.22 13.03 33.33
C PHE A 504 -12.17 13.97 32.75
N ASN A 505 -11.38 13.50 31.78
CA ASN A 505 -10.32 14.31 31.18
C ASN A 505 -10.87 15.58 30.52
N ALA A 506 -11.99 15.49 29.81
CA ALA A 506 -12.61 16.63 29.14
C ALA A 506 -13.09 17.69 30.14
N GLU A 507 -13.80 17.28 31.20
CA GLU A 507 -14.32 18.21 32.20
C GLU A 507 -13.21 18.80 33.07
N PHE A 508 -12.20 18.00 33.43
CA PHE A 508 -11.05 18.46 34.20
C PHE A 508 -10.25 19.50 33.42
N LYS A 509 -9.98 19.27 32.12
CA LYS A 509 -9.30 20.24 31.27
C LYS A 509 -10.12 21.51 31.06
N LYS A 510 -11.43 21.39 30.89
CA LYS A 510 -12.33 22.53 30.78
C LYS A 510 -12.32 23.40 32.04
N SER A 511 -12.30 22.79 33.23
CA SER A 511 -12.32 23.52 34.50
C SER A 511 -10.96 24.09 34.92
N THR A 512 -9.85 23.45 34.54
CA THR A 512 -8.51 23.79 35.05
C THR A 512 -7.54 24.33 34.02
N GLY A 513 -7.87 24.21 32.73
CA GLY A 513 -6.95 24.47 31.62
C GLY A 513 -5.90 23.36 31.40
N LEU A 514 -5.74 22.43 32.34
CA LEU A 514 -4.72 21.38 32.33
C LEU A 514 -5.36 19.99 32.30
N THR A 515 -4.66 19.00 31.74
CA THR A 515 -5.05 17.60 31.93
C THR A 515 -4.81 17.18 33.39
N PRO A 516 -5.51 16.15 33.91
CA PRO A 516 -5.31 15.68 35.28
C PRO A 516 -3.86 15.27 35.58
N GLY A 517 -3.15 14.70 34.61
CA GLY A 517 -1.75 14.31 34.75
C GLY A 517 -0.81 15.52 34.81
N GLU A 518 -1.05 16.54 33.98
CA GLU A 518 -0.32 17.81 34.04
C GLU A 518 -0.58 18.55 35.36
N TYR A 519 -1.83 18.57 35.82
CA TYR A 519 -2.20 19.16 37.10
C TYR A 519 -1.45 18.51 38.27
N ARG A 520 -1.39 17.17 38.30
CA ARG A 520 -0.65 16.41 39.32
C ARG A 520 0.84 16.77 39.34
N LYS A 521 1.50 16.74 38.19
CA LYS A 521 2.92 17.11 38.08
C LYS A 521 3.19 18.53 38.54
N LYS A 522 2.28 19.45 38.23
CA LYS A 522 2.36 20.85 38.68
C LYS A 522 2.23 20.96 40.20
N THR A 523 1.35 20.18 40.82
CA THR A 523 1.19 20.18 42.28
C THR A 523 2.28 19.43 43.03
N GLU A 524 3.04 18.54 42.39
CA GLU A 524 4.21 17.87 42.96
C GLU A 524 5.48 18.73 42.92
N SER A 525 5.49 19.79 42.09
CA SER A 525 6.65 20.69 41.88
C SER A 525 6.55 22.02 42.65
N THR A 526 5.50 22.18 43.46
CA THR A 526 5.24 23.31 44.38
C THR A 526 4.99 22.77 45.77
#